data_AF-A0A8T3SCP3-F1
#
_entry.id   AF-A0A8T3SCP3-F1
#
_cell.length_a   1.000
_cell.length_b   1.000
_cell.length_c   1.000
_cell.angle_alpha   90.00
_cell.angle_beta   90.00
_cell.angle_gamma   90.00
#
_symmetry.space_group_name_H-M   'P 1'
#
loop_
_entity.id
_entity.type
_entity.pdbx_description
1 polymer ?
#
loop_
_entity_poly.entity_id
_entity_poly.type
_entity_poly.pdbx_seq_one_letter_code
_entity_poly.pdbx_strand_id
1 'polypeptide(L)'
;MLKQIAALVLLSTLIVFAMNYAQQAVQWLMDAHNWVAQVLTDVFTVGQAGNIARGLLAILAIPVLIALVPTLIYWAVRRHWFPYFLEIVWVVWLVQAGALLMSQA
;
A
#
# COMPACT_ATOMS: atom_id res chain seq x y z
N MET A 1 12.38 34.17 -3.64
CA MET A 1 11.00 34.55 -4.01
C MET A 1 10.58 34.00 -5.37
N LEU A 2 10.89 34.60 -6.53
CA LEU A 2 10.44 34.13 -7.86
C LEU A 2 10.80 32.66 -8.18
N LYS A 3 12.01 32.20 -7.83
CA LYS A 3 12.44 30.80 -8.03
C LYS A 3 11.64 29.81 -7.19
N GLN A 4 11.23 30.20 -5.99
CA GLN A 4 10.40 29.36 -5.10
C GLN A 4 8.96 29.30 -5.60
N ILE A 5 8.42 30.43 -6.08
CA ILE A 5 7.08 30.46 -6.69
C ILE A 5 7.05 29.58 -7.94
N ALA A 6 8.05 29.68 -8.82
CA ALA A 6 8.14 28.82 -10.00
C ALA A 6 8.27 27.34 -9.64
N ALA A 7 9.06 27.00 -8.61
CA ALA A 7 9.19 25.63 -8.11
C ALA A 7 7.85 25.11 -7.55
N LEU A 8 7.12 25.92 -6.79
CA LEU A 8 5.81 25.55 -6.25
C LEU A 8 4.77 25.35 -7.35
N VAL A 9 4.75 26.18 -8.38
CA VAL A 9 3.85 26.05 -9.54
C VAL A 9 4.16 24.79 -10.35
N LEU A 10 5.44 24.48 -10.55
CA LEU A 10 5.84 23.23 -11.20
C LEU A 10 5.45 22.01 -10.35
N LEU A 11 5.71 22.06 -9.04
CA LEU A 11 5.38 20.97 -8.13
C LEU A 11 3.86 20.71 -8.08
N SER A 12 3.05 21.77 -7.96
CA SER A 12 1.59 21.64 -7.93
C SER A 12 1.05 21.06 -9.23
N THR A 13 1.57 21.51 -10.37
CA THR A 13 1.21 20.97 -11.69
C THR A 13 1.58 19.47 -11.77
N LEU A 14 2.77 19.11 -11.31
CA LEU A 14 3.24 17.72 -11.32
C LEU A 14 2.37 16.83 -10.41
N ILE A 15 1.95 17.33 -9.25
CA ILE A 15 1.03 16.64 -8.34
C ILE A 15 -0.32 16.39 -9.02
N VAL A 16 -0.88 17.36 -9.76
CA VAL A 16 -2.15 17.18 -10.48
C VAL A 16 -2.04 16.08 -11.54
N PHE A 17 -0.95 16.03 -12.29
CA PHE A 17 -0.72 14.95 -13.24
C PHE A 17 -0.49 13.60 -12.55
N ALA A 18 0.17 13.59 -11.38
CA ALA A 18 0.41 12.40 -10.58
C ALA A 18 -0.85 11.87 -9.87
N MET A 19 -1.89 12.69 -9.71
CA MET A 19 -3.10 12.35 -8.96
C MET A 19 -3.80 11.11 -9.50
N ASN A 20 -3.93 10.99 -10.84
CA ASN A 20 -4.54 9.82 -11.47
C ASN A 20 -3.74 8.54 -11.19
N TYR A 21 -2.40 8.61 -11.21
CA TYR A 21 -1.54 7.47 -10.89
C TYR A 21 -1.62 7.10 -9.41
N ALA A 22 -1.69 8.10 -8.52
CA ALA A 22 -1.85 7.86 -7.09
C ALA A 22 -3.20 7.18 -6.79
N GLN A 23 -4.29 7.66 -7.40
CA GLN A 23 -5.60 7.02 -7.26
C GLN A 23 -5.60 5.60 -7.80
N GLN A 24 -4.99 5.36 -8.97
CA GLN A 24 -4.89 4.03 -9.55
C GLN A 24 -4.05 3.08 -8.67
N ALA A 25 -2.97 3.57 -8.08
CA ALA A 25 -2.15 2.81 -7.13
C ALA A 25 -2.93 2.46 -5.85
N VAL A 26 -3.71 3.40 -5.31
CA VAL A 26 -4.59 3.14 -4.15
C VAL A 26 -5.68 2.14 -4.52
N GLN A 27 -6.25 2.21 -5.73
CA GLN A 27 -7.22 1.22 -6.19
C GLN A 27 -6.61 -0.17 -6.27
N TRP A 28 -5.44 -0.31 -6.89
CA TRP A 28 -4.73 -1.59 -6.93
C TRP A 28 -4.40 -2.14 -5.54
N LEU A 29 -4.07 -1.26 -4.59
CA LEU A 29 -3.83 -1.63 -3.20
C LEU A 29 -5.10 -2.17 -2.53
N MET A 30 -6.25 -1.57 -2.80
CA MET A 30 -7.56 -2.06 -2.33
C MET A 30 -7.96 -3.38 -3.01
N ASP A 31 -7.71 -3.52 -4.30
CA ASP A 31 -8.00 -4.76 -5.03
C ASP A 31 -7.13 -5.92 -4.49
N ALA A 32 -5.84 -5.66 -4.25
CA ALA A 32 -4.96 -6.60 -3.58
C ALA A 32 -5.45 -6.96 -2.17
N HIS A 33 -5.99 -5.98 -1.42
CA HIS A 33 -6.60 -6.23 -0.12
C HIS A 33 -7.78 -7.18 -0.20
N ASN A 34 -8.69 -6.91 -1.13
CA ASN A 34 -9.88 -7.74 -1.34
C ASN A 34 -9.50 -9.16 -1.78
N TRP A 35 -8.48 -9.31 -2.63
CA TRP A 35 -7.99 -10.61 -3.06
C TRP A 35 -7.38 -11.42 -1.90
N VAL A 36 -6.48 -10.82 -1.12
CA VAL A 36 -5.88 -11.47 0.06
C VAL A 36 -6.97 -11.84 1.07
N ALA A 37 -7.91 -10.92 1.32
CA ALA A 37 -9.05 -11.23 2.15
C ALA A 37 -9.79 -12.44 1.57
N GLN A 38 -10.15 -12.48 0.28
CA GLN A 38 -10.90 -13.59 -0.31
C GLN A 38 -10.21 -14.95 -0.10
N VAL A 39 -8.89 -15.02 -0.30
CA VAL A 39 -8.10 -16.23 -0.01
C VAL A 39 -8.18 -16.61 1.46
N LEU A 40 -8.12 -15.63 2.38
CA LEU A 40 -8.25 -15.87 3.81
C LEU A 40 -9.63 -16.39 4.22
N THR A 41 -10.71 -16.10 3.49
CA THR A 41 -12.04 -16.68 3.79
C THR A 41 -12.13 -18.17 3.48
N ASP A 42 -11.35 -18.65 2.51
CA ASP A 42 -11.29 -20.09 2.23
C ASP A 42 -10.53 -20.84 3.34
N VAL A 43 -9.60 -20.17 4.03
CA VAL A 43 -8.80 -20.74 5.13
C VAL A 43 -9.47 -20.57 6.50
N PHE A 44 -10.14 -19.44 6.74
CA PHE A 44 -10.83 -19.13 7.99
C PHE A 44 -12.35 -19.25 7.77
N THR A 45 -12.88 -20.46 7.92
CA THR A 45 -14.31 -20.76 7.73
C THR A 45 -15.20 -20.05 8.76
N VAL A 46 -16.28 -19.45 8.23
CA VAL A 46 -17.53 -18.94 8.82
C VAL A 46 -17.59 -18.80 10.35
N GLY A 47 -17.46 -17.55 10.82
CA GLY A 47 -17.74 -17.13 12.20
C GLY A 47 -17.39 -15.65 12.41
N GLN A 48 -18.04 -14.97 13.35
CA GLN A 48 -17.80 -13.54 13.61
C GLN A 48 -16.34 -13.27 14.02
N ALA A 49 -15.71 -14.20 14.75
CA ALA A 49 -14.28 -14.14 15.09
C ALA A 49 -13.37 -14.31 13.86
N GLY A 50 -13.74 -15.17 12.91
CA GLY A 50 -12.98 -15.38 11.67
C GLY A 50 -13.01 -14.14 10.76
N ASN A 51 -14.14 -13.44 10.68
CA ASN A 51 -14.25 -12.19 9.93
C ASN A 51 -13.37 -11.07 10.51
N ILE A 52 -13.30 -10.94 11.84
CA ILE A 52 -12.43 -9.95 12.50
C ILE A 52 -10.96 -10.31 12.29
N ALA A 53 -10.58 -11.57 12.50
CA ALA A 53 -9.21 -12.03 12.30
C ALA A 53 -8.74 -11.82 10.85
N ARG A 54 -9.62 -12.10 9.88
CA ARG A 54 -9.37 -11.87 8.45
C ARG A 54 -9.10 -10.41 8.12
N GLY A 55 -9.91 -9.48 8.63
CA GLY A 55 -9.69 -8.04 8.40
C GLY A 55 -8.35 -7.56 8.97
N LEU A 56 -8.01 -8.00 10.18
CA LEU A 56 -6.72 -7.67 10.82
C LEU A 56 -5.52 -8.28 10.08
N LEU A 57 -5.64 -9.55 9.67
CA LEU A 57 -4.59 -10.23 8.92
C LEU A 57 -4.41 -9.63 7.53
N ALA A 58 -5.49 -9.24 6.85
CA ALA A 58 -5.39 -8.58 5.55
C ALA A 58 -4.63 -7.25 5.67
N ILE A 59 -4.99 -6.39 6.64
CA ILE A 59 -4.30 -5.11 6.89
C ILE A 59 -2.79 -5.28 7.13
N LEU A 60 -2.38 -6.36 7.79
CA LEU A 60 -0.97 -6.62 8.10
C LEU A 60 -0.23 -7.36 6.98
N ALA A 61 -0.90 -8.27 6.26
CA ALA A 61 -0.26 -9.11 5.25
C ALA A 61 0.06 -8.32 3.98
N ILE A 62 -0.79 -7.39 3.57
CA ILE A 62 -0.63 -6.70 2.27
C ILE A 62 0.61 -5.80 2.24
N PRO A 63 0.88 -4.95 3.25
CA PRO A 63 2.08 -4.12 3.23
C PRO A 63 3.36 -4.95 3.22
N VAL A 64 3.35 -6.08 3.93
CA VAL A 64 4.44 -7.05 3.92
C VAL A 64 4.61 -7.66 2.53
N LEU A 65 3.54 -8.17 1.91
CA LEU A 65 3.59 -8.79 0.57
C LEU A 65 4.05 -7.79 -0.49
N ILE A 66 3.56 -6.55 -0.46
CA ILE A 66 3.94 -5.50 -1.41
C ILE A 66 5.40 -5.10 -1.23
N ALA A 67 5.88 -4.94 0.01
CA ALA A 67 7.28 -4.63 0.28
C ALA A 67 8.22 -5.79 -0.07
N LEU A 68 7.70 -7.03 -0.08
CA LEU A 68 8.46 -8.23 -0.40
C LEU A 68 8.86 -8.25 -1.89
N VAL A 69 8.00 -7.75 -2.79
CA VAL A 69 8.28 -7.70 -4.24
C VAL A 69 9.55 -6.89 -4.57
N PRO A 70 9.67 -5.59 -4.24
CA PRO A 70 10.89 -4.82 -4.52
C PRO A 70 12.09 -5.36 -3.74
N THR A 71 11.88 -5.93 -2.55
CA THR A 71 12.95 -6.53 -1.74
C THR A 71 13.54 -7.76 -2.40
N LEU A 72 12.72 -8.65 -2.95
CA LEU A 72 13.17 -9.82 -3.70
C LEU A 72 13.86 -9.41 -5.00
N ILE A 73 13.33 -8.42 -5.72
CA ILE A 73 13.96 -7.89 -6.93
C ILE A 73 15.36 -7.32 -6.60
N TYR A 74 15.46 -6.51 -5.54
CA TYR A 74 16.73 -5.94 -5.10
C TYR A 74 17.72 -7.03 -4.66
N TRP A 75 17.24 -8.02 -3.89
CA TRP A 75 18.05 -9.14 -3.45
C TRP A 75 18.52 -10.01 -4.62
N ALA A 76 17.70 -10.25 -5.65
CA ALA A 76 18.08 -11.02 -6.82
C ALA A 76 19.19 -10.33 -7.63
N VAL A 77 19.13 -8.99 -7.77
CA VAL A 77 20.11 -8.21 -8.53
C VAL A 77 21.38 -7.96 -7.73
N ARG A 78 21.25 -7.54 -6.47
CA ARG A 78 22.39 -7.12 -5.66
C ARG A 78 22.89 -8.18 -4.70
N ARG A 79 22.17 -9.28 -4.45
CA ARG A 79 22.50 -10.33 -3.45
C ARG A 79 22.66 -9.81 -2.01
N HIS A 80 22.21 -8.58 -1.73
CA HIS A 80 22.20 -7.99 -0.40
C HIS A 80 20.76 -7.78 0.05
N TRP A 81 20.54 -7.83 1.36
CA TRP A 81 19.23 -7.52 1.95
C TRP A 81 18.88 -6.05 1.71
N PHE A 82 17.63 -5.80 1.35
CA PHE A 82 17.14 -4.45 1.11
C PHE A 82 16.95 -3.74 2.46
N PRO A 83 17.68 -2.64 2.72
CA PRO A 83 17.69 -2.01 4.05
C PRO A 83 16.38 -1.28 4.38
N TYR A 84 15.57 -0.93 3.37
CA TYR A 84 14.35 -0.13 3.54
C TYR A 84 13.06 -0.96 3.55
N PHE A 85 13.14 -2.26 3.86
CA PHE A 85 11.97 -3.15 3.84
C PHE A 85 10.90 -2.66 4.82
N LEU A 86 11.28 -2.39 6.07
CA LEU A 86 10.35 -1.96 7.11
C LEU A 86 9.72 -0.60 6.78
N GLU A 87 10.48 0.32 6.21
CA GLU A 87 10.03 1.65 5.80
C GLU A 87 8.96 1.54 4.71
N ILE A 88 9.16 0.67 3.71
CA ILE A 88 8.13 0.43 2.69
C ILE A 88 6.89 -0.20 3.31
N VAL A 89 7.04 -1.20 4.19
CA VAL A 89 5.92 -1.82 4.90
C VAL A 89 5.12 -0.75 5.65
N TRP A 90 5.79 0.14 6.40
CA TRP A 90 5.14 1.21 7.15
C TRP A 90 4.41 2.22 6.25
N VAL A 91 5.03 2.65 5.14
CA VAL A 91 4.41 3.59 4.20
C VAL A 91 3.16 2.96 3.58
N VAL A 92 3.25 1.73 3.09
CA VAL A 92 2.11 1.03 2.47
C VAL A 92 1.00 0.79 3.49
N TRP A 93 1.36 0.44 4.74
CA TRP A 93 0.40 0.28 5.82
C TRP A 93 -0.35 1.57 6.14
N LEU A 94 0.35 2.70 6.26
CA LEU A 94 -0.27 4.01 6.51
C LEU A 94 -1.22 4.44 5.39
N VAL A 95 -0.82 4.26 4.14
CA VAL A 95 -1.67 4.56 2.98
C VAL A 95 -2.92 3.68 2.99
N GLN A 96 -2.77 2.38 3.26
CA GLN A 96 -3.90 1.45 3.32
C GLN A 96 -4.86 1.79 4.45
N ALA A 97 -4.34 2.02 5.67
CA ALA A 97 -5.16 2.38 6.82
C ALA A 97 -5.92 3.70 6.56
N GLY A 98 -5.24 4.70 5.99
CA GLY A 98 -5.86 5.97 5.61
C GLY A 98 -6.96 5.80 4.56
N ALA A 99 -6.72 5.03 3.52
CA ALA A 99 -7.70 4.75 2.47
C ALA A 99 -8.95 4.04 3.02
N LEU A 100 -8.77 3.06 3.91
CA LEU A 100 -9.87 2.34 4.54
C LEU A 100 -10.74 3.26 5.42
N LEU A 101 -10.12 4.17 6.17
CA LEU A 101 -10.86 5.16 6.97
C LEU A 101 -11.66 6.11 6.08
N MET A 102 -11.08 6.59 4.98
CA MET A 102 -11.77 7.47 4.03
C MET A 102 -12.91 6.77 3.30
N SER A 103 -12.78 5.47 3.00
CA SER A 103 -13.83 4.69 2.33
C SER A 103 -15.05 4.38 3.21
N GLN A 104 -14.92 4.53 4.54
CA GLN A 104 -15.98 4.27 5.52
C GLN A 104 -16.62 5.56 6.07
N ALA A 105 -16.14 6.73 5.67
CA ALA A 105 -16.65 8.05 6.06
C ALA A 105 -17.59 8.63 4.99
#